data_AF-A0A2E6IN58-F1
#
_entry.id   AF-A0A2E6IN58-F1
#
_cell.length_a   1.000
_cell.length_b   1.000
_cell.length_c   1.000
_cell.angle_alpha   90.00
_cell.angle_beta   90.00
_cell.angle_gamma   90.00
#
_symmetry.space_group_name_H-M   'P 1'
#
loop_
_entity.id
_entity.type
_entity.pdbx_description
1 polymer ?
#
loop_
_entity_poly.entity_id
_entity_poly.type
_entity_poly.pdbx_seq_one_letter_code
_entity_poly.pdbx_strand_id
1 'polypeptide(L)'
;MKMKLTLLFLLIFLTSNPQENNSLLSAKQIVSKASIRATAENKNIFLTYSASWCGWCKKMAAQINDEKCVALFNREYVFATLVVNETKKNKSLETPGGFEFLTEHKGQNAGLPFWVVLDKKGNLIENSFDPKAQNLGCPVSESELDYFTEKLKKTSNLEENEIKIIIDVFKQKK
;
A
#
# COMPACT_ATOMS: atom_id res chain seq x y z
N MET A 1 -0.76 75.13 -19.04
CA MET A 1 -0.71 73.90 -19.86
C MET A 1 0.60 73.17 -19.57
N LYS A 2 0.54 71.84 -19.41
CA LYS A 2 1.63 70.82 -19.43
C LYS A 2 1.75 69.97 -18.15
N MET A 3 0.94 68.90 -18.19
CA MET A 3 1.15 67.50 -17.76
C MET A 3 1.95 67.18 -16.49
N LYS A 4 1.22 66.67 -15.48
CA LYS A 4 1.71 65.76 -14.45
C LYS A 4 2.09 64.43 -15.12
N LEU A 5 3.34 64.00 -14.97
CA LEU A 5 3.81 62.68 -15.37
C LEU A 5 3.69 61.74 -14.16
N THR A 6 2.55 61.07 -14.02
CA THR A 6 2.36 60.04 -13.00
C THR A 6 2.92 58.73 -13.55
N LEU A 7 4.10 58.34 -13.06
CA LEU A 7 4.76 57.09 -13.41
C LEU A 7 4.02 55.93 -12.73
N LEU A 8 3.07 55.31 -13.44
CA LEU A 8 2.36 54.12 -12.98
C LEU A 8 3.21 52.88 -13.29
N PHE A 9 3.93 52.37 -12.30
CA PHE A 9 4.61 51.08 -12.38
C PHE A 9 3.55 49.96 -12.33
N LEU A 10 3.18 49.44 -13.50
CA LEU A 10 2.28 48.28 -13.62
C LEU A 10 3.10 47.00 -13.35
N LEU A 11 3.11 46.55 -12.09
CA LEU A 11 3.67 45.26 -11.71
C LEU A 11 2.72 44.16 -12.21
N ILE A 12 3.02 43.56 -13.36
CA ILE A 12 2.32 42.37 -13.85
C ILE A 12 2.83 41.18 -13.04
N PHE A 13 2.10 40.80 -11.99
CA PHE A 13 2.28 39.51 -11.33
C PHE A 13 1.85 38.41 -12.31
N LEU A 14 2.81 37.80 -12.98
CA LEU A 14 2.62 36.52 -13.67
C LEU A 14 2.40 35.45 -12.61
N THR A 15 1.16 35.24 -12.19
CA THR A 15 0.79 34.07 -11.39
C THR A 15 0.85 32.86 -12.30
N SER A 16 1.98 32.16 -12.32
CA SER A 16 2.06 30.81 -12.85
C SER A 16 1.20 29.92 -11.97
N ASN A 17 -0.04 29.62 -12.41
CA ASN A 17 -0.81 28.53 -11.83
C ASN A 17 -0.03 27.24 -12.09
N PRO A 18 0.42 26.50 -11.05
CA PRO A 18 0.96 25.17 -11.29
C PRO A 18 -0.16 24.34 -11.91
N GLN A 19 0.03 23.95 -13.17
CA GLN A 19 -0.83 22.99 -13.82
C GLN A 19 -0.66 21.68 -13.06
N GLU A 20 -1.67 21.30 -12.26
CA GLU A 20 -1.75 19.99 -11.64
C GLU A 20 -1.83 18.95 -12.76
N ASN A 21 -0.66 18.43 -13.15
CA ASN A 21 -0.59 17.21 -13.92
C ASN A 21 -1.09 16.09 -13.01
N ASN A 22 -2.32 15.65 -13.23
CA ASN A 22 -2.95 14.46 -12.61
C ASN A 22 -2.26 13.16 -13.07
N SER A 23 -0.94 13.11 -12.97
CA SER A 23 -0.10 11.94 -13.20
C SER A 23 -0.19 11.04 -11.97
N LEU A 24 -0.42 9.75 -12.17
CA LEU A 24 -0.30 8.77 -11.09
C LEU A 24 1.08 8.87 -10.43
N LEU A 25 1.12 8.72 -9.10
CA LEU A 25 2.39 8.59 -8.37
C LEU A 25 3.08 7.29 -8.82
N SER A 26 4.40 7.35 -9.01
CA SER A 26 5.20 6.14 -9.24
C SER A 26 5.31 5.29 -7.97
N ALA A 27 5.64 4.00 -8.12
CA ALA A 27 5.85 3.07 -7.02
C ALA A 27 6.91 3.60 -6.04
N LYS A 28 8.02 4.15 -6.55
CA LYS A 28 9.06 4.79 -5.74
C LYS A 28 8.52 5.94 -4.89
N GLN A 29 7.64 6.78 -5.44
CA GLN A 29 7.03 7.88 -4.70
C GLN A 29 6.04 7.38 -3.64
N ILE A 30 5.26 6.35 -3.95
CA ILE A 30 4.31 5.73 -3.00
C ILE A 30 5.07 5.11 -1.82
N VAL A 31 6.07 4.28 -2.10
CA VAL A 31 6.90 3.64 -1.06
C VAL A 31 7.67 4.68 -0.27
N SER A 32 8.25 5.70 -0.91
CA SER A 32 8.93 6.80 -0.21
C SER A 32 8.00 7.56 0.75
N LYS A 33 6.78 7.89 0.31
CA LYS A 33 5.77 8.52 1.18
C LYS A 33 5.39 7.62 2.35
N ALA A 34 5.22 6.32 2.11
CA ALA A 34 4.94 5.33 3.15
C ALA A 34 6.10 5.23 4.15
N SER A 35 7.36 5.22 3.70
CA SER A 35 8.55 5.21 4.57
C SER A 35 8.68 6.46 5.43
N ILE A 36 8.38 7.66 4.88
CA ILE A 36 8.38 8.90 5.66
C ILE A 36 7.35 8.80 6.81
N ARG A 37 6.13 8.38 6.48
CA ARG A 37 5.06 8.21 7.47
C ARG A 37 5.38 7.12 8.50
N ALA A 38 5.86 5.97 8.03
CA ALA A 38 6.25 4.84 8.86
C ALA A 38 7.39 5.20 9.82
N THR A 39 8.33 6.05 9.37
CA THR A 39 9.39 6.57 10.24
C THR A 39 8.84 7.50 11.32
N ALA A 40 7.94 8.41 10.97
CA ALA A 40 7.31 9.33 11.93
C ALA A 40 6.42 8.61 12.95
N GLU A 41 5.70 7.57 12.53
CA GLU A 41 4.80 6.79 13.39
C GLU A 41 5.49 5.59 14.05
N ASN A 42 6.77 5.33 13.74
CA ASN A 42 7.52 4.15 14.16
C ASN A 42 6.80 2.82 13.87
N LYS A 43 6.30 2.67 12.64
CA LYS A 43 5.54 1.50 12.16
C LYS A 43 6.27 0.79 11.03
N ASN A 44 5.87 -0.45 10.75
CA ASN A 44 6.24 -1.13 9.51
C ASN A 44 5.30 -0.70 8.37
N ILE A 45 5.63 -1.05 7.13
CA ILE A 45 4.79 -0.78 5.96
C ILE A 45 4.17 -2.10 5.49
N PHE A 46 2.85 -2.15 5.38
CA PHE A 46 2.15 -3.25 4.72
C PHE A 46 1.87 -2.85 3.28
N LEU A 47 2.71 -3.32 2.35
CA LEU A 47 2.64 -2.99 0.93
C LEU A 47 1.89 -4.10 0.17
N THR A 48 0.74 -3.75 -0.40
CA THR A 48 -0.10 -4.68 -1.17
C THR A 48 0.03 -4.43 -2.67
N TYR A 49 0.18 -5.49 -3.43
CA TYR A 49 0.04 -5.51 -4.89
C TYR A 49 -1.37 -5.95 -5.24
N SER A 50 -2.05 -5.15 -6.06
CA SER A 50 -3.48 -5.32 -6.35
C SER A 50 -3.83 -5.00 -7.80
N ALA A 51 -5.07 -5.31 -8.18
CA ALA A 51 -5.65 -4.96 -9.47
C ALA A 51 -7.17 -4.74 -9.33
N SER A 52 -7.76 -3.92 -10.18
CA SER A 52 -9.19 -3.56 -10.15
C SER A 52 -10.14 -4.76 -10.31
N TRP A 53 -9.70 -5.78 -11.06
CA TRP A 53 -10.44 -7.02 -11.30
C TRP A 53 -10.29 -8.05 -10.17
N CYS A 54 -9.34 -7.86 -9.25
CA CYS A 54 -8.98 -8.86 -8.24
C CYS A 54 -10.01 -8.92 -7.09
N GLY A 55 -10.88 -9.93 -7.10
CA GLY A 55 -11.87 -10.17 -6.04
C GLY A 55 -11.24 -10.46 -4.66
N TRP A 56 -10.20 -11.30 -4.63
CA TRP A 56 -9.48 -11.61 -3.39
C TRP A 56 -8.77 -10.40 -2.78
N CYS A 57 -8.35 -9.44 -3.61
CA CYS A 57 -7.75 -8.20 -3.13
C CYS A 57 -8.79 -7.33 -2.40
N LYS A 58 -10.01 -7.23 -2.97
CA LYS A 58 -11.13 -6.53 -2.34
C LYS A 58 -11.54 -7.21 -1.03
N LYS A 59 -11.54 -8.55 -1.01
CA LYS A 59 -11.81 -9.35 0.19
C LYS A 59 -10.80 -9.07 1.30
N MET A 60 -9.50 -9.12 0.98
CA MET A 60 -8.43 -8.84 1.94
C MET A 60 -8.54 -7.42 2.48
N ALA A 61 -8.77 -6.43 1.61
CA ALA A 61 -8.99 -5.06 2.05
C ALA A 61 -10.21 -4.93 2.97
N ALA A 62 -11.31 -5.63 2.70
CA ALA A 62 -12.50 -5.63 3.55
C ALA A 62 -12.32 -6.37 4.88
N GLN A 63 -11.41 -7.33 4.96
CA GLN A 63 -11.04 -8.01 6.20
C GLN A 63 -10.10 -7.17 7.06
N ILE A 64 -9.09 -6.53 6.45
CA ILE A 64 -8.21 -5.59 7.15
C ILE A 64 -9.00 -4.40 7.71
N ASN A 65 -9.98 -3.90 6.96
CA ASN A 65 -10.83 -2.78 7.37
C ASN A 65 -12.07 -3.20 8.16
N ASP A 66 -12.15 -4.44 8.65
CA ASP A 66 -13.23 -4.85 9.53
C ASP A 66 -13.13 -4.10 10.86
N GLU A 67 -14.27 -3.61 11.37
CA GLU A 67 -14.34 -2.82 12.61
C GLU A 67 -13.72 -3.54 13.81
N LYS A 68 -13.71 -4.88 13.82
CA LYS A 68 -13.16 -5.69 14.91
C LYS A 68 -11.64 -5.63 14.97
N CYS A 69 -10.94 -5.38 13.85
CA CYS A 69 -9.49 -5.50 13.79
C CYS A 69 -8.76 -4.33 13.10
N VAL A 70 -9.46 -3.41 12.44
CA VAL A 70 -8.84 -2.28 11.71
C VAL A 70 -7.95 -1.42 12.60
N ALA A 71 -8.33 -1.22 13.86
CA ALA A 71 -7.52 -0.48 14.83
C ALA A 71 -6.18 -1.18 15.13
N LEU A 72 -6.17 -2.52 15.16
CA LEU A 72 -4.96 -3.32 15.37
C LEU A 72 -4.01 -3.17 14.18
N PHE A 73 -4.51 -3.33 12.97
CA PHE A 73 -3.71 -3.13 11.75
C PHE A 73 -3.13 -1.71 11.66
N ASN A 74 -3.96 -0.68 11.90
CA ASN A 74 -3.53 0.71 11.84
C ASN A 74 -2.53 1.09 12.94
N ARG A 75 -2.50 0.34 14.06
CA ARG A 75 -1.50 0.54 15.13
C ARG A 75 -0.12 0.05 14.70
N GLU A 76 -0.04 -1.00 13.91
CA GLU A 76 1.22 -1.67 13.59
C GLU A 76 1.79 -1.27 12.22
N TYR A 77 0.92 -0.91 11.27
CA TYR A 77 1.30 -0.71 9.88
C TYR A 77 0.87 0.63 9.28
N VAL A 78 1.73 1.14 8.40
CA VAL A 78 1.35 2.09 7.35
C VAL A 78 1.01 1.30 6.10
N PHE A 79 -0.19 1.50 5.56
CA PHE A 79 -0.61 0.82 4.34
C PHE A 79 -0.20 1.56 3.08
N ALA A 80 0.27 0.81 2.09
CA ALA A 80 0.54 1.29 0.74
C ALA A 80 0.07 0.25 -0.28
N THR A 81 -0.27 0.69 -1.49
CA THR A 81 -0.75 -0.21 -2.55
C THR A 81 -0.12 0.16 -3.89
N LEU A 82 0.30 -0.87 -4.64
CA LEU A 82 0.75 -0.76 -6.02
C LEU A 82 -0.22 -1.53 -6.91
N VAL A 83 -0.76 -0.87 -7.93
CA VAL A 83 -1.66 -1.48 -8.90
C VAL A 83 -0.83 -2.10 -10.01
N VAL A 84 -1.03 -3.38 -10.27
CA VAL A 84 -0.24 -4.20 -11.21
C VAL A 84 -1.14 -5.21 -11.90
N ASN A 85 -0.67 -5.79 -13.01
CA ASN A 85 -1.36 -6.85 -13.75
C ASN A 85 -2.81 -6.48 -14.12
N GLU A 86 -3.06 -5.23 -14.46
CA GLU A 86 -4.37 -4.79 -14.94
C GLU A 86 -4.70 -5.40 -16.30
N THR A 87 -6.00 -5.46 -16.60
CA THR A 87 -6.45 -5.82 -17.94
C THR A 87 -5.97 -4.79 -18.97
N LYS A 88 -5.92 -5.15 -20.25
CA LYS A 88 -5.55 -4.21 -21.33
C LYS A 88 -6.37 -2.91 -21.30
N LYS A 89 -7.66 -2.99 -20.95
CA LYS A 89 -8.55 -1.84 -20.82
C LYS A 89 -8.13 -0.89 -19.68
N ASN A 90 -7.64 -1.45 -18.58
CA ASN A 90 -7.33 -0.72 -17.36
C ASN A 90 -5.81 -0.56 -17.13
N LYS A 91 -4.98 -0.83 -18.14
CA LYS A 91 -3.51 -0.79 -18.01
C LYS A 91 -2.99 0.58 -17.54
N SER A 92 -3.70 1.65 -17.90
CA SER A 92 -3.41 3.02 -17.44
C SER A 92 -3.63 3.25 -15.95
N LEU A 93 -4.31 2.34 -15.23
CA LEU A 93 -4.47 2.38 -13.78
C LEU A 93 -3.26 1.80 -13.03
N GLU A 94 -2.36 1.10 -13.72
CA GLU A 94 -1.18 0.54 -13.07
C GLU A 94 -0.28 1.62 -12.53
N THR A 95 0.26 1.37 -11.35
CA THR A 95 1.24 2.25 -10.75
C THR A 95 2.52 2.20 -11.59
N PRO A 96 3.03 3.33 -12.10
CA PRO A 96 4.30 3.35 -12.82
C PRO A 96 5.43 2.79 -11.94
N GLY A 97 6.15 1.77 -12.42
CA GLY A 97 7.17 1.08 -11.62
C GLY A 97 6.64 -0.04 -10.70
N GLY A 98 5.33 -0.30 -10.70
CA GLY A 98 4.71 -1.25 -9.77
C GLY A 98 5.09 -2.71 -10.04
N PHE A 99 5.19 -3.10 -11.30
CA PHE A 99 5.54 -4.48 -11.68
C PHE A 99 7.03 -4.78 -11.44
N GLU A 100 7.89 -3.77 -11.59
CA GLU A 100 9.31 -3.83 -11.25
C GLU A 100 9.48 -4.10 -9.75
N PHE A 101 8.78 -3.33 -8.91
CA PHE A 101 8.72 -3.58 -7.46
C PHE A 101 8.17 -4.97 -7.13
N LEU A 102 7.12 -5.43 -7.83
CA LEU A 102 6.60 -6.79 -7.64
C LEU A 102 7.67 -7.85 -7.93
N THR A 103 8.45 -7.65 -8.99
CA THR A 103 9.54 -8.54 -9.41
C THR A 103 10.71 -8.53 -8.41
N GLU A 104 11.10 -7.36 -7.89
CA GLU A 104 12.11 -7.23 -6.83
C GLU A 104 11.71 -8.01 -5.56
N HIS A 105 10.42 -8.01 -5.24
CA HIS A 105 9.85 -8.80 -4.15
C HIS A 105 9.53 -10.25 -4.51
N LYS A 106 9.95 -10.71 -5.70
CA LYS A 106 9.78 -12.08 -6.22
C LYS A 106 8.31 -12.51 -6.41
N GLY A 107 7.39 -11.56 -6.50
CA GLY A 107 5.95 -11.80 -6.61
C GLY A 107 5.42 -11.84 -8.05
N GLN A 108 6.25 -11.72 -9.08
CA GLN A 108 5.81 -11.60 -10.48
C GLN A 108 5.02 -12.81 -10.99
N ASN A 109 5.23 -13.98 -10.37
CA ASN A 109 4.52 -15.23 -10.68
C ASN A 109 3.45 -15.58 -9.62
N ALA A 110 3.29 -14.75 -8.60
CA ALA A 110 2.28 -14.95 -7.56
C ALA A 110 0.90 -14.47 -8.05
N GLY A 111 -0.16 -15.12 -7.56
CA GLY A 111 -1.52 -14.58 -7.69
C GLY A 111 -1.68 -13.27 -6.92
N LEU A 112 -2.75 -12.51 -7.20
CA LEU A 112 -3.11 -11.32 -6.44
C LEU A 112 -4.24 -11.63 -5.42
N PRO A 113 -4.25 -10.99 -4.23
CA PRO A 113 -3.26 -10.02 -3.77
C PRO A 113 -1.92 -10.70 -3.49
N PHE A 114 -0.83 -9.98 -3.72
CA PHE A 114 0.48 -10.32 -3.16
C PHE A 114 0.83 -9.19 -2.21
N TRP A 115 1.48 -9.47 -1.09
CA TRP A 115 1.86 -8.43 -0.14
C TRP A 115 3.24 -8.70 0.43
N VAL A 116 3.85 -7.62 0.90
CA VAL A 116 5.10 -7.64 1.65
C VAL A 116 4.99 -6.73 2.84
N VAL A 117 5.73 -7.07 3.89
CA VAL A 117 5.98 -6.14 4.98
C VAL A 117 7.38 -5.59 4.81
N LEU A 118 7.48 -4.26 4.81
CA LEU A 118 8.75 -3.54 4.80
C LEU A 118 8.99 -2.89 6.16
N ASP A 119 10.25 -2.72 6.54
CA ASP A 119 10.59 -1.82 7.64
C ASP A 119 10.30 -0.35 7.27
N LYS A 120 10.39 0.55 8.25
CA LYS A 120 10.19 2.00 8.02
C LYS A 120 11.15 2.65 7.01
N LYS A 121 12.27 1.99 6.67
CA LYS A 121 13.23 2.44 5.65
C LYS A 121 12.92 1.87 4.26
N GLY A 122 11.91 1.00 4.16
CA GLY A 122 11.52 0.34 2.91
C GLY A 122 12.25 -0.97 2.63
N ASN A 123 12.99 -1.54 3.59
CA ASN A 123 13.64 -2.83 3.41
C ASN A 123 12.64 -3.97 3.64
N LEU A 124 12.68 -5.01 2.81
CA LEU A 124 11.85 -6.20 2.97
C LEU A 124 12.16 -6.95 4.28
N ILE A 125 11.14 -7.19 5.11
CA ILE A 125 11.25 -8.01 6.32
C ILE A 125 10.41 -9.29 6.26
N GLU A 126 9.31 -9.27 5.51
CA GLU A 126 8.45 -10.44 5.32
C GLU A 126 7.65 -10.36 4.01
N ASN A 127 7.18 -11.50 3.49
CA ASN A 127 6.40 -11.56 2.26
C ASN A 127 5.19 -12.50 2.37
N SER A 128 4.34 -12.51 1.35
CA SER A 128 3.14 -13.33 1.29
C SER A 128 3.38 -14.80 0.92
N PHE A 129 4.63 -15.30 0.87
CA PHE A 129 4.90 -16.71 0.56
C PHE A 129 4.94 -17.60 1.80
N ASP A 130 4.43 -18.82 1.68
CA ASP A 130 4.71 -19.90 2.61
C ASP A 130 6.12 -20.52 2.35
N PRO A 131 6.59 -21.47 3.17
CA PRO A 131 7.88 -22.13 2.98
C PRO A 131 8.03 -22.92 1.66
N LYS A 132 6.93 -23.17 0.94
CA LYS A 132 6.89 -23.84 -0.37
C LYS A 132 6.80 -22.83 -1.52
N ALA A 133 6.99 -21.55 -1.24
CA ALA A 133 6.85 -20.46 -2.20
C ALA A 133 5.44 -20.32 -2.80
N GLN A 134 4.41 -20.79 -2.09
CA GLN A 134 3.01 -20.58 -2.45
C GLN A 134 2.52 -19.27 -1.85
N ASN A 135 1.85 -18.45 -2.67
CA ASN A 135 1.32 -17.17 -2.20
C ASN A 135 0.09 -17.42 -1.31
N LEU A 136 0.11 -16.89 -0.09
CA LEU A 136 -1.01 -16.88 0.86
C LEU A 136 -2.16 -16.00 0.37
N GLY A 137 -1.83 -14.95 -0.40
CA GLY A 137 -2.76 -13.94 -0.86
C GLY A 137 -3.66 -13.39 0.25
N CYS A 138 -4.96 -13.63 0.12
CA CYS A 138 -5.94 -13.35 1.16
C CYS A 138 -6.17 -14.66 1.96
N PRO A 139 -5.52 -14.84 3.12
CA PRO A 139 -5.51 -16.12 3.80
C PRO A 139 -6.90 -16.49 4.30
N VAL A 140 -7.37 -17.70 3.97
CA VAL A 140 -8.71 -18.19 4.38
C VAL A 140 -8.71 -19.65 4.81
N SER A 141 -7.76 -20.46 4.33
CA SER A 141 -7.55 -21.82 4.83
C SER A 141 -6.81 -21.79 6.17
N GLU A 142 -6.97 -22.86 6.96
CA GLU A 142 -6.31 -22.99 8.25
C GLU A 142 -4.78 -22.86 8.13
N SER A 143 -4.17 -23.55 7.18
CA SER A 143 -2.72 -23.46 6.94
C SER A 143 -2.26 -22.07 6.53
N GLU A 144 -3.03 -21.34 5.70
CA GLU A 144 -2.66 -19.98 5.33
C GLU A 144 -2.75 -19.03 6.52
N LEU A 145 -3.74 -19.22 7.39
CA LEU A 145 -3.95 -18.43 8.59
C LEU A 145 -2.87 -18.69 9.64
N ASP A 146 -2.35 -19.92 9.74
CA ASP A 146 -1.20 -20.24 10.59
C ASP A 146 0.04 -19.49 10.12
N TYR A 147 0.37 -19.54 8.82
CA TYR A 147 1.49 -18.77 8.28
C TYR A 147 1.27 -17.25 8.42
N PHE A 148 0.05 -16.77 8.23
CA PHE A 148 -0.26 -15.36 8.42
C PHE A 148 -0.08 -14.94 9.89
N THR A 149 -0.48 -15.79 10.84
CA THR A 149 -0.25 -15.60 12.28
C THR A 149 1.23 -15.43 12.59
N GLU A 150 2.08 -16.35 12.12
CA GLU A 150 3.52 -16.27 12.34
C GLU A 150 4.14 -14.99 11.74
N LYS A 151 3.68 -14.58 10.56
CA LYS A 151 4.14 -13.34 9.91
C LYS A 151 3.70 -12.09 10.68
N LEU A 152 2.48 -12.07 11.24
CA LEU A 152 2.03 -10.98 12.11
C LEU A 152 2.85 -10.92 13.40
N LYS A 153 3.09 -12.05 14.07
CA LYS A 153 3.95 -12.14 15.27
C LYS A 153 5.36 -11.59 15.01
N LYS A 154 5.91 -11.86 13.83
CA LYS A 154 7.25 -11.41 13.44
C LYS A 154 7.33 -9.91 13.11
N THR A 155 6.23 -9.31 12.66
CA THR A 155 6.24 -7.97 12.04
C THR A 155 5.40 -6.92 12.76
N SER A 156 4.83 -7.27 13.91
CA SER A 156 4.07 -6.37 14.78
C SER A 156 4.35 -6.64 16.25
N ASN A 157 3.82 -5.78 17.12
CA ASN A 157 3.80 -5.96 18.57
C ASN A 157 2.41 -6.41 19.06
N LEU A 158 1.65 -7.13 18.22
CA LEU A 158 0.34 -7.64 18.58
C LEU A 158 0.45 -8.79 19.59
N GLU A 159 -0.40 -8.74 20.61
CA GLU A 159 -0.52 -9.82 21.59
C GLU A 159 -1.33 -10.99 21.00
N GLU A 160 -1.17 -12.20 21.57
CA GLU A 160 -1.81 -13.42 21.04
C GLU A 160 -3.34 -13.28 20.92
N ASN A 161 -3.99 -12.62 21.89
CA ASN A 161 -5.43 -12.38 21.87
C ASN A 161 -5.85 -11.38 20.78
N GLU A 162 -5.00 -10.41 20.45
CA GLU A 162 -5.25 -9.44 19.36
C GLU A 162 -5.09 -10.11 17.99
N ILE A 163 -4.05 -10.94 17.83
CA ILE A 163 -3.87 -11.73 16.61
C ILE A 163 -5.06 -12.67 16.42
N LYS A 164 -5.56 -13.29 17.49
CA LYS A 164 -6.77 -14.12 17.42
C LYS A 164 -7.98 -13.35 16.85
N ILE A 165 -8.18 -12.09 17.24
CA ILE A 165 -9.26 -11.24 16.70
C ILE A 165 -9.10 -11.07 15.19
N ILE A 166 -7.87 -10.79 14.72
CA ILE A 166 -7.57 -10.70 13.28
C ILE A 166 -7.90 -12.02 12.57
N ILE A 167 -7.40 -13.14 13.07
CA ILE A 167 -7.60 -14.45 12.44
C ILE A 167 -9.09 -14.84 12.41
N ASP A 168 -9.86 -14.53 13.45
CA ASP A 168 -11.30 -14.79 13.48
C ASP A 168 -12.06 -14.00 12.39
N VAL A 169 -11.66 -12.75 12.12
CA VAL A 169 -12.22 -11.96 10.99
C VAL A 169 -11.90 -12.62 9.65
N PHE A 170 -10.65 -13.08 9.47
CA PHE A 170 -10.23 -13.70 8.21
C PHE A 170 -10.92 -15.06 7.97
N LYS A 171 -11.23 -15.82 9.03
CA LYS A 171 -11.99 -17.09 8.97
C LYS A 171 -13.46 -16.90 8.56
N GLN A 172 -14.13 -15.88 9.10
CA GLN A 172 -15.61 -15.77 9.05
C GLN A 172 -16.16 -15.33 7.69
N LYS A 173 -15.41 -14.56 6.91
CA LYS A 173 -15.92 -13.96 5.67
C LYS A 173 -15.59 -14.84 4.47
N LYS A 174 -16.23 -16.00 4.29
CA LYS A 174 -16.12 -16.81 3.05
C LYS A 174 -16.88 -16.19 1.89
#